data_AF-A0A433DKN3-F1
#
_entry.id   AF-A0A433DKN3-F1
#
_cell.length_a   1.000
_cell.length_b   1.000
_cell.length_c   1.000
_cell.angle_alpha   90.00
_cell.angle_beta   90.00
_cell.angle_gamma   90.00
#
_symmetry.space_group_name_H-M   'P 1'
#
loop_
_entity.id
_entity.type
_entity.pdbx_description
1 polymer ?
#
loop_
_entity_poly.entity_id
_entity_poly.type
_entity_poly.pdbx_seq_one_letter_code
_entity_poly.pdbx_strand_id
1 'polypeptide(L)'
;MAAVTPMPGVSIVAYNSKDQVVYTLTAADLPTYSGDFFAQMDSVQYYLIGNGTTRLEARSPFFGIHKATVSRVAITVINDFIHVNRNADNTDQYNVKLVVGTWDDMVTNVCTPESSCPDIVFIGSTQVAGQAANQTIVQLDSFFDEYTKINSWLLKDAFSKVRVARNFQTTCLPYARCVHSCLKSLQFTYYDYTYAVPLTTDMRLLYYNTTTFNKLGLTHPPPVGTTWGDEWWSNWNWYELRP
;
A
#
# COMPACT_ATOMS: atom_id res chain seq x y z
N MET A 1 -7.09 -6.68 -12.21
CA MET A 1 -7.85 -7.31 -11.12
C MET A 1 -7.04 -8.46 -10.59
N ALA A 2 -6.75 -8.50 -9.29
CA ALA A 2 -5.99 -9.60 -8.72
C ALA A 2 -6.64 -9.98 -7.37
N ALA A 3 -6.75 -11.28 -7.10
CA ALA A 3 -7.41 -11.86 -5.93
C ALA A 3 -6.41 -12.03 -4.76
N VAL A 4 -6.83 -11.87 -3.50
CA VAL A 4 -6.02 -12.38 -2.36
C VAL A 4 -6.10 -13.89 -2.45
N THR A 5 -4.96 -14.57 -2.46
CA THR A 5 -4.89 -16.02 -2.44
C THR A 5 -4.52 -16.47 -1.03
N PRO A 6 -5.47 -16.92 -0.17
CA PRO A 6 -5.13 -17.63 1.06
C PRO A 6 -4.12 -18.73 0.75
N MET A 7 -3.06 -18.80 1.55
CA MET A 7 -2.06 -19.84 1.37
C MET A 7 -2.69 -21.17 1.77
N PRO A 8 -2.34 -22.29 1.12
CA PRO A 8 -2.89 -23.59 1.47
C PRO A 8 -2.77 -23.87 2.98
N GLY A 9 -3.90 -24.20 3.60
CA GLY A 9 -3.98 -24.52 5.02
C GLY A 9 -4.05 -23.33 5.99
N VAL A 10 -4.00 -22.08 5.51
CA VAL A 10 -4.19 -20.87 6.34
C VAL A 10 -5.63 -20.38 6.19
N SER A 11 -6.30 -20.14 7.32
CA SER A 11 -7.65 -19.57 7.35
C SER A 11 -7.61 -18.05 7.54
N ILE A 12 -8.58 -17.36 6.94
CA ILE A 12 -8.81 -15.93 7.16
C ILE A 12 -10.28 -15.76 7.56
N VAL A 13 -10.53 -15.28 8.78
CA VAL A 13 -11.89 -15.10 9.30
C VAL A 13 -12.12 -13.61 9.56
N ALA A 14 -13.17 -13.05 8.99
CA ALA A 14 -13.53 -11.64 9.14
C ALA A 14 -14.62 -11.46 10.20
N TYR A 15 -14.48 -10.43 11.04
CA TYR A 15 -15.38 -10.13 12.14
C TYR A 15 -15.88 -8.69 12.10
N ASN A 16 -17.11 -8.48 12.53
CA ASN A 16 -17.70 -7.14 12.70
C ASN A 16 -17.42 -6.55 14.09
N SER A 17 -17.98 -5.38 14.38
CA SER A 17 -17.81 -4.67 15.67
C SER A 17 -18.42 -5.37 16.89
N LYS A 18 -19.21 -6.44 16.68
CA LYS A 18 -19.86 -7.23 17.73
C LYS A 18 -19.22 -8.61 17.89
N ASP A 19 -18.01 -8.80 17.37
CA ASP A 19 -17.30 -10.09 17.35
C ASP A 19 -18.07 -11.21 16.64
N GLN A 20 -18.92 -10.86 15.68
CA GLN A 20 -19.65 -11.84 14.88
C GLN A 20 -18.90 -12.10 13.57
N VAL A 21 -18.80 -13.37 13.20
CA VAL A 21 -18.20 -13.79 11.93
C VAL A 21 -19.04 -13.24 10.78
N VAL A 22 -18.40 -12.47 9.92
CA VAL A 22 -18.99 -11.96 8.67
C VAL A 22 -18.78 -12.98 7.56
N TYR A 23 -17.55 -13.48 7.42
CA TYR A 23 -17.19 -14.55 6.48
C TYR A 23 -15.89 -15.24 6.89
N THR A 24 -15.68 -16.43 6.33
CA THR A 24 -14.45 -17.20 6.43
C THR A 24 -13.95 -17.46 5.02
N LEU A 25 -12.66 -17.22 4.78
CA LEU A 25 -11.97 -17.57 3.55
C LEU A 25 -10.96 -18.68 3.85
N THR A 26 -11.00 -19.71 3.01
CA THR A 26 -10.02 -20.80 2.97
C THR A 26 -9.41 -20.89 1.57
N ALA A 27 -8.35 -21.68 1.43
CA ALA A 27 -7.73 -21.92 0.12
C ALA A 27 -8.70 -22.58 -0.90
N ALA A 28 -9.78 -23.22 -0.45
CA ALA A 28 -10.78 -23.81 -1.34
C ALA A 28 -11.75 -22.76 -1.94
N ASP A 29 -11.94 -21.62 -1.28
CA ASP A 29 -12.91 -20.58 -1.67
C ASP A 29 -12.38 -19.63 -2.77
N LEU A 30 -11.15 -19.88 -3.23
CA LEU A 30 -10.36 -19.04 -4.10
C LEU A 30 -10.79 -18.90 -5.55
N PRO A 31 -11.23 -19.97 -6.25
CA PRO A 31 -11.70 -19.86 -7.63
C PRO A 31 -12.96 -18.99 -7.75
N THR A 32 -13.68 -18.78 -6.64
CA THR A 32 -14.97 -18.11 -6.57
C THR A 32 -14.90 -16.65 -6.11
N TYR A 33 -13.77 -16.18 -5.57
CA TYR A 33 -13.62 -14.82 -5.07
C TYR A 33 -12.87 -13.92 -6.08
N SER A 34 -13.63 -13.25 -6.96
CA SER A 34 -13.09 -12.12 -7.73
C SER A 34 -12.90 -10.92 -6.79
N GLY A 35 -11.94 -10.03 -7.08
CA GLY A 35 -11.65 -8.85 -6.24
C GLY A 35 -12.82 -7.88 -6.01
N ASP A 36 -13.95 -8.10 -6.70
CA ASP A 36 -15.22 -7.38 -6.51
C ASP A 36 -16.00 -7.87 -5.28
N PHE A 37 -15.59 -9.01 -4.69
CA PHE A 37 -16.27 -9.70 -3.59
C PHE A 37 -15.49 -9.69 -2.27
N PHE A 38 -14.45 -8.86 -2.08
CA PHE A 38 -14.04 -8.54 -0.71
C PHE A 38 -15.22 -7.81 -0.06
N ALA A 39 -16.09 -8.57 0.62
CA ALA A 39 -17.40 -8.13 1.08
C ALA A 39 -17.24 -6.79 1.81
N GLN A 40 -18.05 -5.81 1.38
CA GLN A 40 -18.12 -4.42 1.85
C GLN A 40 -17.27 -4.21 3.11
N MET A 41 -16.04 -3.73 2.92
CA MET A 41 -15.09 -3.45 4.02
C MET A 41 -15.72 -2.59 5.11
N ASP A 42 -16.79 -1.88 4.78
CA ASP A 42 -17.63 -1.06 5.63
C ASP A 42 -18.25 -1.83 6.84
N SER A 43 -18.26 -3.16 6.82
CA SER A 43 -18.82 -4.01 7.90
C SER A 43 -17.79 -4.81 8.71
N VAL A 44 -16.53 -4.86 8.26
CA VAL A 44 -15.46 -5.63 8.90
C VAL A 44 -14.60 -4.72 9.77
N GLN A 45 -14.39 -5.10 11.03
CA GLN A 45 -13.55 -4.37 11.97
C GLN A 45 -12.19 -5.04 12.18
N TYR A 46 -12.11 -6.36 12.04
CA TYR A 46 -10.84 -7.07 12.08
C TYR A 46 -10.90 -8.42 11.37
N TYR A 47 -9.71 -8.94 11.08
CA TYR A 47 -9.49 -10.29 10.58
C TYR A 47 -8.67 -11.11 11.58
N LEU A 48 -8.97 -12.40 11.67
CA LEU A 48 -8.11 -13.41 12.27
C LEU A 48 -7.47 -14.22 11.15
N ILE A 49 -6.14 -14.22 11.09
CA ILE A 49 -5.38 -14.91 10.05
C ILE A 49 -4.50 -15.96 10.71
N GLY A 50 -4.73 -17.22 10.36
CA GLY A 50 -4.13 -18.38 11.00
C GLY A 50 -4.83 -18.80 12.29
N ASN A 51 -4.50 -19.99 12.79
CA ASN A 51 -5.09 -20.58 14.00
C ASN A 51 -4.08 -20.94 15.09
N GLY A 52 -2.85 -20.41 15.00
CA GLY A 52 -1.79 -20.71 15.94
C GLY A 52 -2.00 -20.15 17.35
N THR A 53 -1.19 -20.62 18.28
CA THR A 53 -1.30 -20.30 19.71
C THR A 53 -0.68 -18.95 20.06
N THR A 54 0.32 -18.49 19.30
CA THR A 54 0.97 -17.21 19.55
C THR A 54 0.22 -16.08 18.85
N ARG A 55 -0.33 -15.16 19.63
CA ARG A 55 -1.16 -14.07 19.14
C ARG A 55 -0.32 -12.83 18.85
N LEU A 56 -0.43 -12.30 17.64
CA LEU A 56 0.13 -11.01 17.24
C LEU A 56 -1.00 -10.05 16.85
N GLU A 57 -0.78 -8.75 16.99
CA GLU A 57 -1.68 -7.69 16.54
C GLU A 57 -1.04 -6.84 15.44
N ALA A 58 -1.79 -6.69 14.34
CA ALA A 58 -1.48 -5.79 13.25
C ALA A 58 -2.60 -4.75 13.09
N ARG A 59 -2.26 -3.50 12.79
CA ARG A 59 -3.22 -2.41 12.58
C ARG A 59 -3.06 -1.77 11.21
N SER A 60 -4.18 -1.55 10.52
CA SER A 60 -4.22 -1.08 9.14
C SER A 60 -5.27 0.03 8.92
N PRO A 61 -4.89 1.20 8.39
CA PRO A 61 -5.79 2.34 8.12
C PRO A 61 -6.55 2.21 6.79
N PHE A 62 -6.61 1.00 6.24
CA PHE A 62 -7.14 0.70 4.92
C PHE A 62 -8.58 0.18 4.98
N PHE A 63 -9.43 0.84 5.77
CA PHE A 63 -10.87 0.62 5.77
C PHE A 63 -11.55 1.25 4.54
N GLY A 64 -12.59 0.58 4.03
CA GLY A 64 -13.44 1.04 2.93
C GLY A 64 -12.99 0.63 1.53
N ILE A 65 -13.95 0.58 0.60
CA ILE A 65 -13.78 0.06 -0.77
C ILE A 65 -12.63 0.70 -1.57
N HIS A 66 -12.38 1.99 -1.36
CA HIS A 66 -11.33 2.72 -2.10
C HIS A 66 -9.91 2.30 -1.70
N LYS A 67 -9.76 1.68 -0.52
CA LYS A 67 -8.47 1.25 0.03
C LYS A 67 -8.28 -0.26 -0.03
N ALA A 68 -9.27 -1.00 -0.55
CA ALA A 68 -9.29 -2.46 -0.61
C ALA A 68 -8.04 -3.07 -1.25
N THR A 69 -7.43 -2.40 -2.23
CA THR A 69 -6.19 -2.89 -2.87
C THR A 69 -5.02 -2.98 -1.88
N VAL A 70 -4.88 -1.99 -0.98
CA VAL A 70 -3.76 -1.97 -0.02
C VAL A 70 -4.03 -2.91 1.14
N SER A 71 -5.26 -2.96 1.63
CA SER A 71 -5.69 -3.94 2.66
C SER A 71 -5.46 -5.37 2.18
N ARG A 72 -5.71 -5.62 0.90
CA ARG A 72 -5.39 -6.89 0.24
C ARG A 72 -3.91 -7.24 0.34
N VAL A 73 -3.00 -6.31 0.04
CA VAL A 73 -1.56 -6.57 0.17
C VAL A 73 -1.20 -6.89 1.63
N ALA A 74 -1.74 -6.15 2.59
CA ALA A 74 -1.51 -6.41 4.02
C ALA A 74 -1.97 -7.82 4.44
N ILE A 75 -3.18 -8.23 4.04
CA ILE A 75 -3.72 -9.57 4.32
C ILE A 75 -2.85 -10.65 3.66
N THR A 76 -2.42 -10.46 2.41
CA THR A 76 -1.54 -11.41 1.72
C THR A 76 -0.21 -11.56 2.45
N VAL A 77 0.45 -10.45 2.82
CA VAL A 77 1.73 -10.51 3.55
C VAL A 77 1.59 -11.25 4.87
N ILE A 78 0.51 -10.99 5.62
CA ILE A 78 0.26 -11.69 6.90
C ILE A 78 -0.01 -13.18 6.67
N ASN A 79 -0.83 -13.51 5.69
CA ASN A 79 -1.15 -14.89 5.33
C ASN A 79 0.10 -15.68 4.89
N ASP A 80 0.99 -15.05 4.13
CA ASP A 80 2.28 -15.64 3.74
C ASP A 80 3.19 -15.81 4.97
N PHE A 81 3.24 -14.82 5.86
CA PHE A 81 3.96 -14.91 7.13
C PHE A 81 3.51 -16.10 7.97
N ILE A 82 2.19 -16.32 8.12
CA ILE A 82 1.67 -17.48 8.83
C ILE A 82 2.14 -18.77 8.16
N HIS A 83 2.03 -18.86 6.84
CA HIS A 83 2.38 -20.07 6.09
C HIS A 83 3.86 -20.44 6.17
N VAL A 84 4.77 -19.47 6.05
CA VAL A 84 6.21 -19.74 6.09
C VAL A 84 6.73 -20.02 7.50
N ASN A 85 5.98 -19.62 8.54
CA ASN A 85 6.32 -19.85 9.95
C ASN A 85 5.45 -20.93 10.59
N ARG A 86 5.04 -21.95 9.82
CA ARG A 86 4.33 -23.11 10.37
C ARG A 86 5.29 -24.03 11.14
N ASN A 87 4.73 -24.75 12.10
CA ASN A 87 5.44 -25.82 12.79
C ASN A 87 5.78 -26.95 11.80
N ALA A 88 6.68 -27.86 12.22
CA ALA A 88 7.11 -28.99 11.39
C ALA A 88 5.97 -29.95 10.98
N ASP A 89 4.86 -29.96 11.72
CA ASP A 89 3.65 -30.73 11.44
C ASP A 89 2.66 -29.99 10.50
N ASN A 90 3.06 -28.84 9.96
CA ASN A 90 2.24 -27.92 9.17
C ASN A 90 1.04 -27.34 9.93
N THR A 91 1.11 -27.23 11.26
CA THR A 91 0.15 -26.40 12.01
C THR A 91 0.62 -24.95 12.09
N ASP A 92 -0.31 -24.01 12.22
CA ASP A 92 0.05 -22.60 12.36
C ASP A 92 0.68 -22.37 13.74
N GLN A 93 1.85 -21.72 13.78
CA GLN A 93 2.47 -21.30 15.03
C GLN A 93 1.84 -20.01 15.57
N TYR A 94 1.47 -19.12 14.65
CA TYR A 94 0.98 -17.77 14.93
C TYR A 94 -0.48 -17.60 14.52
N ASN A 95 -1.15 -16.63 15.14
CA ASN A 95 -2.43 -16.08 14.71
C ASN A 95 -2.36 -14.56 14.79
N VAL A 96 -2.64 -13.87 13.69
CA VAL A 96 -2.56 -12.41 13.61
C VAL A 96 -3.95 -11.79 13.65
N LYS A 97 -4.16 -10.83 14.57
CA LYS A 97 -5.33 -9.92 14.57
C LYS A 97 -5.01 -8.78 13.65
N LEU A 98 -5.59 -8.73 12.46
CA LEU A 98 -5.49 -7.53 11.64
C LEU A 98 -6.69 -6.64 11.92
N VAL A 99 -6.51 -5.63 12.76
CA VAL A 99 -7.51 -4.57 12.99
C VAL A 99 -7.49 -3.62 11.80
N VAL A 100 -8.67 -3.34 11.25
CA VAL A 100 -8.86 -2.41 10.13
C VAL A 100 -9.74 -1.25 10.57
N GLY A 101 -9.31 -0.03 10.26
CA GLY A 101 -10.06 1.18 10.62
C GLY A 101 -9.74 2.35 9.72
N THR A 102 -10.28 3.51 10.06
CA THR A 102 -9.97 4.73 9.32
C THR A 102 -8.51 5.16 9.58
N TRP A 103 -8.03 6.12 8.81
CA TRP A 103 -6.68 6.65 9.01
C TRP A 103 -6.56 7.22 10.43
N ASP A 104 -7.48 8.10 10.82
CA ASP A 104 -7.46 8.80 12.10
C ASP A 104 -7.50 7.82 13.29
N ASP A 105 -8.32 6.77 13.20
CA ASP A 105 -8.41 5.76 14.27
C ASP A 105 -7.07 5.03 14.48
N MET A 106 -6.38 4.71 13.38
CA MET A 106 -5.19 3.86 13.41
C MET A 106 -3.90 4.65 13.66
N VAL A 107 -3.83 5.92 13.21
CA VAL A 107 -2.59 6.71 13.31
C VAL A 107 -2.53 7.66 14.50
N THR A 108 -3.67 8.10 15.02
CA THR A 108 -3.70 9.05 16.16
C THR A 108 -3.32 8.34 17.46
N ASN A 109 -3.58 7.04 17.54
CA ASN A 109 -3.50 6.23 18.75
C ASN A 109 -2.80 4.88 18.51
N VAL A 110 -1.65 4.91 17.81
CA VAL A 110 -0.86 3.70 17.50
C VAL A 110 -0.52 2.91 18.77
N CYS A 111 0.00 3.62 19.77
CA CYS A 111 0.27 3.12 21.11
C CYS A 111 -0.40 4.07 22.09
N THR A 112 -1.50 3.66 22.72
CA THR A 112 -2.08 4.42 23.83
C THR A 112 -1.66 3.78 25.15
N PRO A 113 -1.57 4.54 26.25
CA PRO A 113 -1.31 3.96 27.57
C PRO A 113 -2.36 2.91 28.00
N GLU A 114 -3.55 2.97 27.39
CA GLU A 114 -4.72 2.15 27.71
C GLU A 114 -4.83 0.87 26.87
N SER A 115 -4.01 0.70 25.82
CA SER A 115 -3.95 -0.54 25.02
C SER A 115 -2.51 -0.99 24.81
N SER A 116 -2.29 -2.30 24.65
CA SER A 116 -1.00 -2.78 24.14
C SER A 116 -0.73 -2.18 22.76
N CYS A 117 0.53 -1.81 22.50
CA CYS A 117 0.98 -1.46 21.17
C CYS A 117 0.77 -2.65 20.22
N PRO A 118 0.38 -2.42 18.95
CA PRO A 118 0.40 -3.48 17.96
C PRO A 118 1.84 -3.90 17.66
N ASP A 119 2.04 -5.17 17.32
CA ASP A 119 3.33 -5.69 16.86
C ASP A 119 3.69 -5.11 15.47
N ILE A 120 2.68 -4.87 14.64
CA ILE A 120 2.83 -4.33 13.28
C ILE A 120 1.81 -3.22 13.04
N VAL A 121 2.23 -2.09 12.47
CA VAL A 121 1.31 -1.02 12.07
C VAL A 121 1.63 -0.51 10.67
N PHE A 122 0.59 -0.35 9.86
CA PHE A 122 0.70 0.33 8.58
C PHE A 122 0.42 1.82 8.78
N ILE A 123 1.43 2.67 8.62
CA ILE A 123 1.32 4.12 8.80
C ILE A 123 2.00 4.88 7.67
N GLY A 124 1.71 6.17 7.55
CA GLY A 124 2.37 7.07 6.60
C GLY A 124 3.80 7.39 7.00
N SER A 125 4.63 7.77 6.02
CA SER A 125 6.04 8.13 6.24
C SER A 125 6.21 9.25 7.28
N THR A 126 5.32 10.24 7.29
CA THR A 126 5.33 11.31 8.30
C THR A 126 5.13 10.78 9.71
N GLN A 127 4.23 9.80 9.90
CA GLN A 127 4.02 9.18 11.20
C GLN A 127 5.20 8.29 11.60
N VAL A 128 5.82 7.56 10.67
CA VAL A 128 7.06 6.80 10.94
C VAL A 128 8.14 7.72 11.52
N ALA A 129 8.36 8.88 10.90
CA ALA A 129 9.35 9.84 11.38
C ALA A 129 9.05 10.33 12.80
N GLY A 130 7.79 10.63 13.11
CA GLY A 130 7.36 11.03 14.45
C GLY A 130 7.56 9.95 15.51
N GLN A 131 7.20 8.69 15.19
CA GLN A 131 7.40 7.56 16.10
C GLN A 131 8.89 7.23 16.29
N ALA A 132 9.70 7.30 15.22
CA ALA A 132 11.15 7.12 15.31
C ALA A 132 11.81 8.17 16.21
N ALA A 133 11.43 9.45 16.07
CA ALA A 133 11.94 10.54 16.91
C ALA A 133 11.59 10.34 18.40
N ASN A 134 10.44 9.73 18.69
CA ASN A 134 10.00 9.42 20.05
C ASN A 134 10.46 8.04 20.56
N GLN A 135 11.28 7.30 19.78
CA GLN A 135 11.79 5.96 20.13
C GLN A 135 10.70 4.92 20.45
N THR A 136 9.53 5.04 19.82
CA THR A 136 8.37 4.15 20.04
C THR A 136 8.27 3.00 19.04
N ILE A 137 9.17 2.95 18.05
CA ILE A 137 9.27 1.88 17.05
C ILE A 137 10.69 1.32 17.01
N VAL A 138 10.80 0.05 16.63
CA VAL A 138 12.06 -0.69 16.58
C VAL A 138 12.87 -0.33 15.34
N GLN A 139 14.18 -0.19 15.49
CA GLN A 139 15.11 -0.11 14.35
C GLN A 139 15.25 -1.47 13.68
N LEU A 140 15.17 -1.50 12.36
CA LEU A 140 15.13 -2.70 11.53
C LEU A 140 16.49 -3.06 10.90
N ASP A 141 17.55 -2.29 11.13
CA ASP A 141 18.85 -2.51 10.47
C ASP A 141 19.41 -3.93 10.69
N SER A 142 19.34 -4.45 11.92
CA SER A 142 19.79 -5.82 12.21
C SER A 142 19.01 -6.87 11.44
N PHE A 143 17.70 -6.65 11.24
CA PHE A 143 16.84 -7.56 10.49
C PHE A 143 17.16 -7.49 8.99
N PHE A 144 17.47 -6.31 8.45
CA PHE A 144 17.89 -6.17 7.06
C PHE A 144 19.26 -6.80 6.79
N ASP A 145 20.19 -6.69 7.74
CA ASP A 145 21.49 -7.35 7.64
C ASP A 145 21.35 -8.87 7.65
N GLU A 146 20.50 -9.41 8.52
CA GLU A 146 20.19 -10.84 8.56
C GLU A 146 19.53 -11.32 7.27
N TYR A 147 18.52 -10.59 6.79
CA TYR A 147 17.87 -10.89 5.52
C TYR A 147 18.86 -10.90 4.35
N THR A 148 19.79 -9.93 4.33
CA THR A 148 20.84 -9.84 3.30
C THR A 148 21.78 -11.03 3.37
N LYS A 149 22.17 -11.48 4.57
CA LYS A 149 23.02 -12.68 4.74
C LYS A 149 22.35 -13.93 4.20
N ILE A 150 21.05 -14.09 4.44
CA ILE A 150 20.29 -15.27 4.00
C ILE A 150 20.08 -15.26 2.48
N ASN A 151 19.72 -14.11 1.92
CA ASN A 151 19.27 -14.04 0.53
C ASN A 151 20.35 -13.54 -0.45
N SER A 152 21.53 -13.14 0.05
CA SER A 152 22.64 -12.59 -0.74
C SER A 152 22.28 -11.37 -1.61
N TRP A 153 21.27 -10.60 -1.19
CA TRP A 153 20.87 -9.35 -1.84
C TRP A 153 20.40 -8.34 -0.79
N LEU A 154 20.74 -7.06 -1.00
CA LEU A 154 20.33 -5.98 -0.11
C LEU A 154 18.85 -5.69 -0.30
N LEU A 155 18.05 -5.86 0.74
CA LEU A 155 16.63 -5.50 0.69
C LEU A 155 16.43 -3.99 0.39
N LYS A 156 17.35 -3.14 0.84
CA LYS A 156 17.37 -1.69 0.55
C LYS A 156 17.48 -1.42 -0.96
N ASP A 157 18.10 -2.31 -1.74
CA ASP A 157 18.17 -2.21 -3.21
C ASP A 157 16.85 -2.58 -3.91
N ALA A 158 15.95 -3.27 -3.21
CA ALA A 158 14.60 -3.56 -3.69
C ALA A 158 13.72 -2.30 -3.69
N PHE A 159 13.89 -1.46 -2.67
CA PHE A 159 13.06 -0.28 -2.45
C PHE A 159 13.53 0.94 -3.23
N SER A 160 14.84 1.07 -3.45
CA SER A 160 15.41 2.12 -4.29
C SER A 160 15.17 1.91 -5.78
N LYS A 161 14.86 0.67 -6.21
CA LYS A 161 14.42 0.37 -7.57
C LYS A 161 12.95 0.72 -7.74
N VAL A 162 12.70 2.02 -7.90
CA VAL A 162 11.47 2.56 -8.47
C VAL A 162 11.13 1.72 -9.70
N ARG A 163 10.05 0.93 -9.60
CA ARG A 163 9.44 0.31 -10.76
C ARG A 163 8.91 1.49 -11.58
N VAL A 164 9.63 1.84 -12.64
CA VAL A 164 9.29 2.96 -13.52
C VAL A 164 7.81 2.85 -13.88
N ALA A 165 6.98 3.76 -13.35
CA ALA A 165 5.67 3.98 -13.90
C ALA A 165 5.91 4.55 -15.30
N ARG A 166 5.86 3.68 -16.31
CA ARG A 166 5.84 4.13 -17.70
C ARG A 166 4.53 4.87 -17.87
N ASN A 167 4.58 6.20 -17.83
CA ASN A 167 3.50 7.02 -18.31
C ASN A 167 3.36 6.72 -19.80
N PHE A 168 2.40 5.87 -20.16
CA PHE A 168 2.00 5.67 -21.53
C PHE A 168 1.22 6.90 -21.97
N GLN A 169 1.87 7.78 -22.71
CA GLN A 169 1.16 8.78 -23.48
C GLN A 169 0.72 8.11 -24.79
N THR A 170 -0.57 7.81 -24.91
CA THR A 170 -1.14 7.34 -26.17
C THR A 170 -1.56 8.56 -26.96
N THR A 171 -0.73 8.96 -27.93
CA THR A 171 -1.10 10.05 -28.85
C THR A 171 -1.70 9.42 -30.10
N CYS A 172 -3.01 9.54 -30.26
CA CYS A 172 -3.72 9.08 -31.45
C CYS A 172 -3.77 10.23 -32.46
N LEU A 173 -3.05 10.10 -33.58
CA LEU A 173 -3.20 11.02 -34.71
C LEU A 173 -4.42 10.60 -35.55
N PRO A 174 -5.12 11.55 -36.21
CA PRO A 174 -6.42 11.28 -36.85
C PRO A 174 -6.41 10.24 -37.98
N TYR A 175 -5.24 9.93 -38.56
CA TYR A 175 -5.14 9.04 -39.73
C TYR A 175 -3.91 8.12 -39.77
N ALA A 176 -3.16 7.95 -38.67
CA ALA A 176 -2.08 6.95 -38.63
C ALA A 176 -1.78 6.52 -37.19
N ARG A 177 -1.58 5.20 -37.02
CA ARG A 177 -1.14 4.42 -35.86
C ARG A 177 -0.81 5.21 -34.58
N CYS A 178 -1.41 4.80 -33.47
CA CYS A 178 -1.05 5.28 -32.13
C CYS A 178 0.45 5.12 -31.89
N VAL A 179 1.15 6.24 -31.73
CA VAL A 179 2.57 6.25 -31.37
C VAL A 179 2.65 6.25 -29.84
N HIS A 180 3.25 5.20 -29.29
CA HIS A 180 3.55 5.12 -27.86
C HIS A 180 4.90 5.80 -27.64
N SER A 181 4.91 6.98 -27.03
CA SER A 181 6.15 7.59 -26.54
C SER A 181 6.31 7.27 -25.05
N CYS A 182 7.47 6.72 -24.67
CA CYS A 182 7.87 6.62 -23.27
C CYS A 182 8.47 7.97 -22.86
N LEU A 183 7.74 8.77 -22.07
CA LEU A 183 8.31 9.96 -21.44
C LEU A 183 9.27 9.58 -20.29
N LYS A 184 10.24 10.47 -20.05
CA LYS A 184 11.29 10.37 -19.02
C LYS A 184 10.75 9.80 -17.70
N SER A 185 11.49 8.84 -17.15
CA SER A 185 11.22 8.19 -15.87
C SER A 185 11.27 9.20 -14.73
N LEU A 186 10.17 9.33 -13.99
CA LEU A 186 10.19 9.92 -12.64
C LEU A 186 10.94 8.96 -11.72
N GLN A 187 12.11 9.38 -11.24
CA GLN A 187 12.84 8.70 -10.17
C GLN A 187 12.52 9.41 -8.85
N PHE A 188 11.89 8.69 -7.93
CA PHE A 188 11.72 9.12 -6.54
C PHE A 188 12.75 8.39 -5.69
N THR A 189 13.68 9.12 -5.08
CA THR A 189 14.56 8.55 -4.06
C THR A 189 13.81 8.60 -2.74
N TYR A 190 13.42 7.45 -2.20
CA TYR A 190 12.73 7.37 -0.91
C TYR A 190 13.73 7.15 0.24
N TYR A 191 13.32 7.67 1.41
CA TYR A 191 14.04 7.82 2.68
C TYR A 191 14.82 6.59 3.19
N ASP A 192 15.73 6.87 4.14
CA ASP A 192 16.43 5.89 4.98
C ASP A 192 15.45 4.89 5.63
N TYR A 193 15.58 3.62 5.28
CA TYR A 193 14.60 2.56 5.60
C TYR A 193 14.78 1.95 7.00
N THR A 194 15.65 2.50 7.85
CA THR A 194 16.01 1.97 9.17
C THR A 194 14.82 1.68 10.10
N TYR A 195 13.67 2.33 9.95
CA TYR A 195 12.56 2.19 10.90
C TYR A 195 11.29 1.58 10.30
N ALA A 196 11.23 1.34 8.99
CA ALA A 196 10.02 0.83 8.35
C ALA A 196 10.29 0.18 6.99
N VAL A 197 9.41 -0.73 6.59
CA VAL A 197 9.39 -1.35 5.26
C VAL A 197 8.29 -0.70 4.42
N PRO A 198 8.59 -0.14 3.22
CA PRO A 198 7.58 0.48 2.38
C PRO A 198 6.64 -0.58 1.78
N LEU A 199 5.34 -0.44 2.03
CA LEU A 199 4.31 -1.33 1.46
C LEU A 199 3.82 -0.85 0.09
N THR A 200 3.52 0.44 -0.01
CA THR A 200 2.96 1.07 -1.22
C THR A 200 3.33 2.55 -1.24
N THR A 201 3.28 3.16 -2.43
CA THR A 201 3.36 4.61 -2.60
C THR A 201 2.06 5.11 -3.19
N ASP A 202 1.50 6.18 -2.60
CA ASP A 202 0.43 6.94 -3.24
C ASP A 202 1.06 8.09 -4.03
N MET A 203 0.60 8.28 -5.27
CA MET A 203 0.99 9.40 -6.11
C MET A 203 -0.27 10.10 -6.57
N ARG A 204 -0.45 11.34 -6.12
CA ARG A 204 -1.57 12.17 -6.58
C ARG A 204 -1.21 12.79 -7.91
N LEU A 205 -1.89 12.34 -8.95
CA LEU A 205 -1.81 12.90 -10.29
C LEU A 205 -3.01 13.81 -10.51
N LEU A 206 -2.76 15.01 -11.03
CA LEU A 206 -3.82 15.92 -11.41
C LEU A 206 -4.08 15.80 -12.91
N TYR A 207 -5.28 15.34 -13.25
CA TYR A 207 -5.77 15.27 -14.62
C TYR A 207 -6.50 16.57 -14.97
N TYR A 208 -6.32 17.04 -16.21
CA TYR A 208 -7.04 18.22 -16.72
C TYR A 208 -7.53 17.96 -18.15
N ASN A 209 -8.57 18.68 -18.57
CA ASN A 209 -9.18 18.52 -19.89
C ASN A 209 -8.50 19.41 -20.94
N THR A 210 -7.75 18.80 -21.85
CA THR A 210 -7.02 19.50 -22.91
C THR A 210 -7.95 20.22 -23.90
N THR A 211 -9.11 19.64 -24.22
CA THR A 211 -10.11 20.26 -25.09
C THR A 211 -10.66 21.54 -24.50
N THR A 212 -10.91 21.57 -23.19
CA THR A 212 -11.36 22.77 -22.48
C THR A 212 -10.29 23.86 -22.52
N PHE A 213 -9.03 23.50 -22.26
CA PHE A 213 -7.90 24.45 -22.33
C PHE A 213 -7.78 25.06 -23.73
N ASN A 214 -7.83 24.23 -24.77
CA ASN A 214 -7.79 24.68 -26.17
C ASN A 214 -8.95 25.64 -26.51
N LYS A 215 -10.18 25.30 -26.10
CA LYS A 215 -11.37 26.14 -26.37
C LYS A 215 -11.31 27.50 -25.67
N LEU A 216 -10.71 27.55 -24.48
CA LEU A 216 -10.60 28.76 -23.68
C LEU A 216 -9.31 29.55 -23.95
N GLY A 217 -8.43 29.04 -24.83
CA GLY A 217 -7.13 29.68 -25.10
C GLY A 217 -6.19 29.67 -23.89
N LEU A 218 -6.35 28.72 -22.97
CA LEU A 218 -5.52 28.62 -21.76
C LEU A 218 -4.20 27.89 -22.06
N THR A 219 -3.13 28.36 -21.44
CA THR A 219 -1.82 27.72 -21.50
C THR A 219 -1.86 26.35 -20.80
N HIS A 220 -1.38 25.31 -21.47
CA HIS A 220 -1.33 23.97 -20.87
C HIS A 220 -0.34 23.91 -19.69
N PRO A 221 -0.64 23.17 -18.61
CA PRO A 221 0.33 22.89 -17.57
C PRO A 221 1.43 21.91 -18.06
N PRO A 222 2.60 21.87 -17.40
CA PRO A 222 3.64 20.87 -17.65
C PRO A 222 3.11 19.43 -17.49
N PRO A 223 3.69 18.45 -18.20
CA PRO A 223 4.77 18.57 -19.18
C PRO A 223 4.28 18.96 -20.60
N VAL A 224 2.98 19.22 -20.78
CA VAL A 224 2.40 19.49 -22.11
C VAL A 224 2.66 20.94 -22.54
N GLY A 225 2.51 21.90 -21.65
CA GLY A 225 2.90 23.28 -21.91
C GLY A 225 4.42 23.45 -21.89
N THR A 226 4.98 23.99 -22.97
CA THR A 226 6.42 24.25 -23.11
C THR A 226 6.82 25.66 -22.65
N THR A 227 5.85 26.51 -22.32
CA THR A 227 6.05 27.91 -21.91
C THR A 227 6.68 28.08 -20.52
N TRP A 228 6.78 27.00 -19.74
CA TRP A 228 7.25 27.03 -18.35
C TRP A 228 8.77 26.81 -18.19
N GLY A 229 9.46 26.52 -19.29
CA GLY A 229 10.90 26.21 -19.30
C GLY A 229 11.26 24.85 -18.68
N ASP A 230 12.55 24.55 -18.66
CA ASP A 230 13.07 23.27 -18.15
C ASP A 230 12.90 23.11 -16.63
N GLU A 231 12.88 24.23 -15.89
CA GLU A 231 12.67 24.27 -14.43
C GLU A 231 11.22 24.59 -14.03
N TRP A 232 10.26 24.07 -14.79
CA TRP A 232 8.83 24.35 -14.62
C TRP A 232 8.32 24.14 -13.18
N TRP A 233 8.93 23.25 -12.38
CA TRP A 233 8.55 23.00 -10.99
C TRP A 233 8.75 24.19 -10.05
N SER A 234 9.57 25.17 -10.43
CA SER A 234 9.83 26.38 -9.65
C SER A 234 8.89 27.54 -10.01
N ASN A 235 8.39 27.56 -11.25
CA ASN A 235 7.69 28.71 -11.81
C ASN A 235 6.22 28.43 -12.16
N TRP A 236 5.81 27.16 -12.30
CA TRP A 236 4.43 26.81 -12.62
C TRP A 236 3.58 26.61 -11.35
N ASN A 237 2.41 27.23 -11.32
CA ASN A 237 1.38 26.96 -10.33
C ASN A 237 -0.03 27.07 -10.95
N TRP A 238 -1.05 26.53 -10.25
CA TRP A 238 -2.44 26.57 -10.72
C TRP A 238 -3.08 27.96 -10.68
N TYR A 239 -2.51 28.90 -9.93
CA TYR A 239 -3.07 30.24 -9.78
C TYR A 239 -2.86 31.10 -11.02
N GLU A 240 -1.80 30.82 -11.78
CA GLU A 240 -1.42 31.54 -13.01
C GLU A 240 -2.27 31.18 -14.24
N LEU A 241 -3.22 30.24 -14.11
CA LEU A 241 -4.14 29.86 -15.19
C LEU A 241 -5.41 30.73 -15.26
N ARG A 242 -5.46 31.84 -14.51
CA ARG A 242 -6.55 32.82 -14.61
C ARG A 242 -6.22 33.86 -15.68
N PRO A 243 -7.18 34.20 -16.58
CA PRO A 243 -7.02 35.32 -17.50
C PRO A 243 -6.90 36.66 -16.76
#